data_AF-A0AAE1W1C5-F1
#
_entry.id   AF-A0AAE1W1C5-F1
#
_cell.length_a   1.000
_cell.length_b   1.000
_cell.length_c   1.000
_cell.angle_alpha   90.00
_cell.angle_beta   90.00
_cell.angle_gamma   90.00
#
_symmetry.space_group_name_H-M   'P 1'
#
loop_
_entity.id
_entity.type
_entity.pdbx_description
1 polymer ?
#
loop_
_entity_poly.entity_id
_entity_poly.type
_entity_poly.pdbx_seq_one_letter_code
_entity_poly.pdbx_strand_id
1 'polypeptide(L)'
;MESFHLLLQNPHSVSVLKEGLEAFKEMSGLQANAQKSQIITYKAAAQQQSRIQEIMGFSIVLSSLHLHWSSIFILPKGVVKVIEKSFREFLWKGIGSHKVAWENVCQLLTHGGLGIKNLGIMNKALIAKHIWQIATNKQESIWVAWVQQYRLKQHTIWSYNGSEGSWCWKKILKLRNLVRKGVEFKVGDGNSIKLWLDPWLIDGPLATQYPRGPRITGLPINSWLNMVIDRDTWKWPAEFHTDIVNCI
;
A
#
# COMPACT_ATOMS: atom_id res chain seq x y z
N MET A 1 -21.89 6.74 6.80
CA MET A 1 -22.71 7.06 5.62
C MET A 1 -22.07 6.35 4.45
N GLU A 2 -22.37 5.06 4.28
CA GLU A 2 -22.01 4.26 3.10
C GLU A 2 -23.08 3.16 3.05
N SER A 3 -24.02 3.32 2.12
CA SER A 3 -25.14 2.40 1.93
C SER A 3 -24.64 1.17 1.19
N PHE A 4 -24.79 0.00 1.81
CA PHE A 4 -24.52 -1.30 1.18
C PHE A 4 -25.58 -1.57 0.10
N HIS A 5 -25.32 -1.14 -1.13
CA HIS A 5 -26.15 -1.49 -2.28
C HIS A 5 -25.84 -2.94 -2.70
N LEU A 6 -26.69 -3.88 -2.29
CA LEU A 6 -26.63 -5.28 -2.73
C LEU A 6 -27.24 -5.38 -4.14
N LEU A 7 -26.38 -5.57 -5.15
CA LEU A 7 -26.79 -5.83 -6.52
C LEU A 7 -27.15 -7.31 -6.67
N LEU A 8 -28.45 -7.63 -6.58
CA LEU A 8 -28.98 -8.97 -6.80
C LEU A 8 -29.69 -9.01 -8.14
N GLN A 9 -29.23 -9.86 -9.05
CA GLN A 9 -29.74 -9.97 -10.42
C GLN A 9 -30.42 -11.32 -10.71
N ASN A 10 -30.47 -12.24 -9.73
CA ASN A 10 -31.08 -13.56 -9.84
C ASN A 10 -32.36 -13.66 -8.97
N PRO A 11 -33.55 -13.88 -9.55
CA PRO A 11 -34.82 -13.96 -8.80
C PRO A 11 -34.82 -15.02 -7.69
N HIS A 12 -34.12 -16.15 -7.88
CA HIS A 12 -34.03 -17.22 -6.89
C HIS A 12 -33.07 -16.87 -5.75
N SER A 13 -31.94 -16.22 -6.05
CA SER A 13 -31.03 -15.73 -5.00
C SER A 13 -31.66 -14.60 -4.18
N VAL A 14 -32.53 -13.79 -4.78
CA VAL A 14 -33.34 -12.79 -4.07
C VAL A 14 -34.34 -13.49 -3.14
N SER A 15 -34.98 -14.59 -3.57
CA SER A 15 -35.91 -15.32 -2.69
C SER A 15 -35.18 -16.01 -1.53
N VAL A 16 -34.03 -16.64 -1.78
CA VAL A 16 -33.21 -17.28 -0.74
C VAL A 16 -32.64 -16.26 0.25
N LEU A 17 -32.20 -15.09 -0.22
CA LEU A 17 -31.76 -14.02 0.68
C LEU A 17 -32.92 -13.43 1.48
N LYS A 18 -34.11 -13.36 0.89
CA LYS A 18 -35.32 -12.93 1.60
C LYS A 18 -35.70 -13.94 2.70
N GLU A 19 -35.71 -15.23 2.39
CA GLU A 19 -35.95 -16.31 3.37
C GLU A 19 -34.89 -16.33 4.47
N GLY A 20 -33.61 -16.15 4.13
CA GLY A 20 -32.53 -16.08 5.11
C GLY A 20 -32.63 -14.85 6.04
N LEU A 21 -33.04 -13.71 5.50
CA LEU A 21 -33.28 -12.50 6.29
C LEU A 21 -34.52 -12.65 7.19
N GLU A 22 -35.56 -13.36 6.72
CA GLU A 22 -36.75 -13.68 7.52
C GLU A 22 -36.41 -14.67 8.65
N ALA A 23 -35.65 -15.72 8.37
CA ALA A 23 -35.18 -16.67 9.39
C ALA A 23 -34.25 -16.00 10.43
N PHE A 24 -33.36 -15.10 9.98
CA PHE A 24 -32.52 -14.32 10.88
C PHE A 24 -33.34 -13.36 11.77
N LYS A 25 -34.38 -12.73 11.21
CA LYS A 25 -35.32 -11.88 11.96
C LYS A 25 -36.06 -12.68 13.03
N GLU A 26 -36.51 -13.89 12.72
CA GLU A 26 -37.20 -14.77 13.68
C GLU A 26 -36.28 -15.24 14.81
N MET A 27 -35.02 -15.56 14.49
CA MET A 27 -34.05 -16.02 15.51
C MET A 27 -33.46 -14.89 16.36
N SER A 28 -33.29 -13.69 15.80
CA SER A 28 -32.62 -12.57 16.49
C SER A 28 -33.55 -11.47 16.99
N GLY A 29 -34.80 -11.42 16.51
CA GLY A 29 -35.75 -10.35 16.79
C GLY A 29 -35.46 -9.02 16.06
N LEU A 30 -34.39 -8.95 15.27
CA LEU A 30 -33.96 -7.72 14.59
C LEU A 30 -34.55 -7.63 13.17
N GLN A 31 -35.11 -6.46 12.81
CA GLN A 31 -35.66 -6.19 11.48
C GLN A 31 -34.72 -5.36 10.61
N ALA A 32 -34.52 -5.77 9.36
CA ALA A 32 -33.83 -4.98 8.35
C ALA A 32 -34.63 -3.71 8.00
N ASN A 33 -33.95 -2.56 7.93
CA ASN A 33 -34.59 -1.28 7.66
C ASN A 33 -34.87 -1.10 6.16
N ALA A 34 -36.14 -1.16 5.79
CA ALA A 34 -36.59 -1.07 4.39
C ALA A 34 -36.28 0.28 3.70
N GLN A 35 -36.13 1.38 4.44
CA GLN A 35 -35.80 2.68 3.85
C GLN A 35 -34.33 2.79 3.42
N LYS A 36 -33.46 1.90 3.92
CA LYS A 36 -32.03 1.86 3.56
C LYS A 36 -31.67 0.75 2.57
N SER A 37 -32.60 -0.17 2.28
CA SER A 37 -32.35 -1.35 1.46
C SER A 37 -33.11 -1.26 0.13
N GLN A 38 -32.40 -1.02 -0.98
CA GLN A 38 -32.96 -1.01 -2.34
C GLN A 38 -32.29 -2.08 -3.21
N ILE A 39 -33.10 -2.83 -3.98
CA ILE A 39 -32.65 -3.86 -4.94
C ILE A 39 -32.80 -3.29 -6.36
N ILE A 40 -31.70 -3.23 -7.12
CA ILE A 40 -31.68 -2.76 -8.51
C ILE A 40 -31.24 -3.91 -9.42
N THR A 41 -32.07 -4.28 -10.40
CA THR A 41 -31.79 -5.33 -11.39
C THR A 41 -31.39 -4.73 -12.75
N TYR A 42 -30.34 -5.27 -13.39
CA TYR A 42 -29.92 -4.89 -14.75
C TYR A 42 -30.04 -6.12 -15.67
N LYS A 43 -30.74 -5.98 -16.80
CA LYS A 43 -31.00 -7.07 -17.77
C LYS A 43 -29.75 -7.32 -18.64
N ALA A 44 -29.07 -8.43 -18.42
CA ALA A 44 -28.20 -9.08 -19.39
C ALA A 44 -28.61 -10.57 -19.52
N ALA A 45 -28.21 -11.25 -20.59
CA ALA A 45 -28.63 -12.64 -20.84
C ALA A 45 -28.17 -13.59 -19.71
N ALA A 46 -29.11 -14.29 -19.08
CA ALA A 46 -28.95 -15.02 -17.81
C ALA A 46 -27.76 -16.01 -17.74
N GLN A 47 -27.35 -16.59 -18.87
CA GLN A 47 -26.21 -17.52 -18.94
C GLN A 47 -24.84 -16.84 -18.79
N GLN A 48 -24.67 -15.65 -19.37
CA GLN A 48 -23.43 -14.86 -19.20
C GLN A 48 -23.35 -14.25 -17.80
N GLN A 49 -24.51 -13.92 -17.22
CA GLN A 49 -24.62 -13.28 -15.91
C GLN A 49 -24.24 -14.22 -14.76
N SER A 50 -24.66 -15.49 -14.80
CA SER A 50 -24.22 -16.51 -13.83
C SER A 50 -22.71 -16.75 -13.88
N ARG A 51 -22.11 -16.83 -15.07
CA ARG A 51 -20.65 -16.96 -15.24
C ARG A 51 -19.90 -15.72 -14.74
N ILE A 52 -20.39 -14.52 -15.03
CA ILE A 52 -19.80 -13.26 -14.54
C ILE A 52 -19.88 -13.16 -13.01
N GLN A 53 -20.98 -13.61 -12.40
CA GLN A 53 -21.16 -13.63 -10.94
C GLN A 53 -20.26 -14.66 -10.25
N GLU A 54 -20.12 -15.86 -10.80
CA GLU A 54 -19.13 -16.85 -10.32
C GLU A 54 -17.71 -16.31 -10.47
N ILE A 55 -17.42 -15.61 -11.59
CA ILE A 55 -16.12 -14.99 -11.82
C ILE A 55 -15.80 -13.90 -10.81
N MET A 56 -16.77 -13.02 -10.53
CA MET A 56 -16.61 -12.01 -9.48
C MET A 56 -16.52 -12.64 -8.09
N GLY A 57 -17.36 -13.61 -7.73
CA GLY A 57 -17.37 -14.24 -6.41
C GLY A 57 -16.06 -14.96 -6.09
N PHE A 58 -15.58 -15.79 -7.02
CA PHE A 58 -14.28 -16.47 -6.89
C PHE A 58 -13.12 -15.47 -6.84
N SER A 59 -13.18 -14.43 -7.69
CA SER A 59 -12.20 -13.34 -7.67
C SER A 59 -12.17 -12.65 -6.32
N ILE A 60 -13.32 -12.34 -5.70
CA ILE A 60 -13.41 -11.63 -4.42
C ILE A 60 -12.81 -12.45 -3.27
N VAL A 61 -13.14 -13.75 -3.16
CA VAL A 61 -12.67 -14.61 -2.06
C VAL A 61 -11.17 -14.87 -2.14
N LEU A 62 -10.65 -15.18 -3.33
CA LEU A 62 -9.20 -15.31 -3.50
C LEU A 62 -8.52 -13.95 -3.33
N SER A 63 -9.08 -12.88 -3.89
CA SER A 63 -8.50 -11.54 -3.77
C SER A 63 -8.42 -11.09 -2.32
N SER A 64 -9.39 -11.40 -1.45
CA SER A 64 -9.35 -11.00 -0.04
C SER A 64 -8.25 -11.73 0.73
N LEU A 65 -8.12 -13.05 0.53
CA LEU A 65 -7.04 -13.85 1.14
C LEU A 65 -5.67 -13.38 0.64
N HIS A 66 -5.52 -13.19 -0.66
CA HIS A 66 -4.27 -12.71 -1.24
C HIS A 66 -3.97 -11.28 -0.81
N LEU A 67 -4.98 -10.41 -0.68
CA LEU A 67 -4.82 -9.04 -0.21
C LEU A 67 -4.32 -9.00 1.23
N HIS A 68 -4.83 -9.87 2.09
CA HIS A 68 -4.35 -10.00 3.47
C HIS A 68 -2.87 -10.38 3.52
N TRP A 69 -2.45 -11.45 2.84
CA TRP A 69 -1.04 -11.84 2.84
C TRP A 69 -0.13 -10.85 2.10
N SER A 70 -0.66 -10.20 1.05
CA SER A 70 0.06 -9.17 0.28
C SER A 70 0.24 -7.86 1.03
N SER A 71 -0.58 -7.58 2.06
CA SER A 71 -0.37 -6.41 2.90
C SER A 71 0.71 -6.67 3.94
N ILE A 72 0.88 -7.91 4.39
CA ILE A 72 1.84 -8.26 5.44
C ILE A 72 3.24 -8.53 4.85
N PHE A 73 3.34 -9.21 3.70
CA PHE A 73 4.61 -9.68 3.16
C PHE A 73 4.82 -9.31 1.71
N ILE A 74 6.07 -9.10 1.31
CA ILE A 74 6.45 -9.13 -0.11
C ILE A 74 6.38 -10.58 -0.57
N LEU A 75 5.41 -10.91 -1.40
CA LEU A 75 5.17 -12.27 -1.85
C LEU A 75 6.30 -12.73 -2.80
N PRO A 76 6.83 -13.95 -2.64
CA PRO A 76 7.76 -14.52 -3.61
C PRO A 76 7.11 -14.59 -5.00
N LYS A 77 7.90 -14.33 -6.05
CA LYS A 77 7.40 -14.36 -7.43
C LYS A 77 6.74 -15.70 -7.81
N GLY A 78 7.23 -16.81 -7.25
CA GLY A 78 6.64 -18.14 -7.47
C GLY A 78 5.21 -18.23 -6.92
N VAL A 79 4.97 -17.72 -5.71
CA VAL A 79 3.64 -17.69 -5.09
C VAL A 79 2.70 -16.83 -5.93
N VAL A 80 3.14 -15.63 -6.34
CA VAL A 80 2.35 -14.76 -7.22
C VAL A 80 1.98 -15.47 -8.52
N LYS A 81 2.93 -16.17 -9.14
CA LYS A 81 2.68 -16.96 -10.36
C LYS A 81 1.66 -18.08 -10.16
N VAL A 82 1.72 -18.79 -9.03
CA VAL A 82 0.75 -19.86 -8.71
C VAL A 82 -0.65 -19.27 -8.58
N ILE A 83 -0.78 -18.15 -7.88
CA ILE A 83 -2.06 -17.46 -7.71
C ILE A 83 -2.61 -16.94 -9.05
N GLU A 84 -1.77 -16.24 -9.83
CA GLU A 84 -2.15 -15.76 -11.15
C GLU A 84 -2.51 -16.91 -12.09
N LYS A 85 -1.84 -18.06 -11.97
CA LYS A 85 -2.20 -19.27 -12.71
C LYS A 85 -3.60 -19.74 -12.35
N SER A 86 -3.95 -19.82 -11.06
CA SER A 86 -5.31 -20.19 -10.63
C SER A 86 -6.37 -19.21 -11.17
N PHE A 87 -6.09 -17.90 -11.16
CA PHE A 87 -6.99 -16.92 -11.78
C PHE A 87 -7.14 -17.12 -13.28
N ARG A 88 -6.04 -17.37 -14.00
CA ARG A 88 -6.05 -17.62 -15.46
C ARG A 88 -6.79 -18.90 -15.81
N GLU A 89 -6.54 -19.99 -15.09
CA GLU A 89 -7.22 -21.28 -15.31
C GLU A 89 -8.71 -21.16 -15.11
N PHE A 90 -9.11 -20.39 -14.10
CA PHE A 90 -10.50 -20.11 -13.84
C PHE A 90 -11.14 -19.22 -14.93
N LEU A 91 -10.49 -18.11 -15.32
CA LEU A 91 -11.00 -17.19 -16.35
C LEU A 91 -11.11 -17.86 -17.73
N TRP A 92 -10.15 -18.69 -18.08
CA TRP A 92 -10.05 -19.32 -19.41
C TRP A 92 -10.59 -20.74 -19.46
N LYS A 93 -11.38 -21.15 -18.46
CA LYS A 93 -12.05 -22.46 -18.46
C LYS A 93 -13.18 -22.48 -19.50
N GLY A 94 -13.06 -23.31 -20.54
CA GLY A 94 -14.13 -23.57 -21.53
C GLY A 94 -13.64 -23.82 -22.97
N ILE A 95 -14.56 -24.28 -23.83
CA ILE A 95 -14.31 -24.52 -25.27
C ILE A 95 -14.36 -23.19 -26.02
N GLY A 96 -13.34 -22.87 -26.82
CA GLY A 96 -13.26 -21.62 -27.60
C GLY A 96 -12.59 -20.43 -26.89
N SER A 97 -11.79 -20.67 -25.84
CA SER A 97 -11.15 -19.59 -25.07
C SER A 97 -10.02 -18.91 -25.86
N HIS A 98 -10.27 -17.69 -26.34
CA HIS A 98 -9.22 -16.79 -26.81
C HIS A 98 -8.47 -16.24 -25.59
N LYS A 99 -7.24 -16.72 -25.37
CA LYS A 99 -6.40 -16.30 -24.25
C LYS A 99 -5.99 -14.84 -24.44
N VAL A 100 -6.45 -13.97 -23.55
CA VAL A 100 -6.00 -12.57 -23.50
C VAL A 100 -4.76 -12.49 -22.62
N ALA A 101 -3.80 -11.63 -23.01
CA ALA A 101 -2.64 -11.32 -22.18
C ALA A 101 -3.08 -10.82 -20.79
N TRP A 102 -2.40 -11.27 -19.74
CA TRP A 102 -2.80 -10.96 -18.36
C TRP A 102 -2.65 -9.49 -18.03
N GLU A 103 -1.66 -8.86 -18.65
CA GLU A 103 -1.41 -7.43 -18.58
C GLU A 103 -2.63 -6.64 -19.06
N ASN A 104 -3.30 -7.10 -20.12
CA ASN A 104 -4.52 -6.48 -20.66
C ASN A 104 -5.73 -6.76 -19.76
N VAL A 105 -5.84 -7.98 -19.23
CA VAL A 105 -6.86 -8.34 -18.22
C VAL A 105 -6.76 -7.43 -17.00
N CYS A 106 -5.54 -7.08 -16.59
CA CYS A 106 -5.29 -6.24 -15.43
C CYS A 106 -5.52 -4.74 -15.63
N GLN A 107 -5.83 -4.30 -16.84
CA GLN A 107 -6.14 -2.89 -17.09
C GLN A 107 -7.48 -2.50 -16.48
N LEU A 108 -7.67 -1.20 -16.30
CA LEU A 108 -8.94 -0.63 -15.85
C LEU A 108 -10.06 -0.96 -16.84
N LEU A 109 -11.30 -1.04 -16.34
CA LEU A 109 -12.49 -1.21 -17.19
C LEU A 109 -12.59 -0.12 -18.27
N THR A 110 -12.18 1.10 -17.94
CA THR A 110 -12.15 2.25 -18.87
C THR A 110 -11.16 2.08 -20.03
N HIS A 111 -10.17 1.21 -19.88
CA HIS A 111 -9.17 0.90 -20.89
C HIS A 111 -9.44 -0.46 -21.57
N GLY A 112 -10.62 -1.06 -21.35
CA GLY A 112 -11.00 -2.34 -21.95
C GLY A 112 -10.47 -3.59 -21.23
N GLY A 113 -9.89 -3.42 -20.03
CA GLY A 113 -9.50 -4.54 -19.16
C GLY A 113 -10.65 -5.05 -18.28
N LEU A 114 -10.39 -6.04 -17.43
CA LEU A 114 -11.36 -6.59 -16.47
C LEU A 114 -11.27 -5.93 -15.08
N GLY A 115 -10.37 -4.97 -14.88
CA GLY A 115 -10.19 -4.29 -13.59
C GLY A 115 -9.52 -5.15 -12.50
N ILE A 116 -8.98 -6.33 -12.86
CA ILE A 116 -8.29 -7.21 -11.92
C ILE A 116 -6.91 -6.62 -11.61
N LYS A 117 -6.61 -6.34 -10.35
CA LYS A 117 -5.31 -5.75 -9.99
C LYS A 117 -4.17 -6.74 -10.23
N ASN A 118 -3.11 -6.29 -10.88
CA ASN A 118 -1.88 -7.07 -10.97
C ASN A 118 -1.33 -7.30 -9.56
N LEU A 119 -1.20 -8.56 -9.15
CA LEU A 119 -0.85 -8.93 -7.78
C LEU A 119 0.55 -8.47 -7.40
N GLY A 120 1.50 -8.55 -8.32
CA GLY A 120 2.88 -8.11 -8.08
C GLY A 120 2.97 -6.60 -7.85
N ILE A 121 2.21 -5.81 -8.62
CA ILE A 121 2.14 -4.35 -8.46
C ILE A 121 1.40 -4.00 -7.16
N MET A 122 0.25 -4.62 -6.92
CA MET A 122 -0.56 -4.39 -5.73
C MET A 122 0.22 -4.71 -4.44
N ASN A 123 0.95 -5.83 -4.42
CA ASN A 123 1.78 -6.20 -3.28
C ASN A 123 2.86 -5.15 -3.00
N LYS A 124 3.59 -4.69 -4.02
CA LYS A 124 4.56 -3.59 -3.85
C LYS A 124 3.90 -2.32 -3.34
N ALA A 125 2.72 -1.96 -3.84
CA ALA A 125 2.01 -0.76 -3.40
C ALA A 125 1.57 -0.85 -1.93
N LEU A 126 1.08 -2.01 -1.49
CA LEU A 126 0.70 -2.23 -0.08
C LEU A 126 1.91 -2.13 0.86
N ILE A 127 3.05 -2.71 0.47
CA ILE A 127 4.27 -2.61 1.28
C ILE A 127 4.85 -1.20 1.23
N ALA A 128 4.71 -0.48 0.11
CA ALA A 128 5.06 0.94 0.02
C ALA A 128 4.24 1.80 1.00
N LYS A 129 2.95 1.49 1.19
CA LYS A 129 2.12 2.12 2.23
C LYS A 129 2.70 1.91 3.63
N HIS A 130 3.19 0.72 3.95
CA HIS A 130 3.85 0.47 5.24
C HIS A 130 5.16 1.23 5.39
N ILE A 131 5.98 1.31 4.33
CA ILE A 131 7.21 2.13 4.32
C ILE A 131 6.86 3.60 4.59
N TRP A 132 5.80 4.10 3.96
CA TRP A 132 5.31 5.45 4.20
C TRP A 132 4.88 5.66 5.66
N GLN A 133 4.11 4.74 6.23
CA GLN A 133 3.69 4.81 7.63
C GLN A 133 4.88 4.87 8.59
N ILE A 134 5.92 4.06 8.33
CA ILE A 134 7.18 4.11 9.09
C ILE A 134 7.85 5.46 8.91
N ALA A 135 7.99 5.95 7.67
CA ALA A 135 8.66 7.21 7.36
C ALA A 135 8.00 8.41 8.05
N THR A 136 6.66 8.48 8.03
CA THR A 136 5.89 9.56 8.66
C THR A 136 5.70 9.38 10.17
N ASN A 137 6.25 8.31 10.75
CA ASN A 137 6.09 7.93 12.16
C ASN A 137 4.63 8.04 12.65
N LYS A 138 3.69 7.52 11.87
CA LYS A 138 2.27 7.50 12.28
C LYS A 138 2.09 6.46 13.39
N GLN A 139 2.18 6.92 14.64
CA GLN A 139 2.11 6.10 15.85
C GLN A 139 0.75 5.42 16.07
N GLU A 140 -0.25 5.69 15.23
CA GLU A 140 -1.54 4.97 15.21
C GLU A 140 -1.38 3.45 15.02
N SER A 141 -0.24 2.99 14.49
CA SER A 141 0.06 1.56 14.33
C SER A 141 1.09 1.09 15.35
N ILE A 142 0.69 0.14 16.21
CA ILE A 142 1.58 -0.56 17.16
C ILE A 142 2.79 -1.17 16.45
N TRP A 143 2.59 -1.70 15.24
CA TRP A 143 3.67 -2.27 14.44
C TRP A 143 4.72 -1.21 14.04
N VAL A 144 4.28 0.00 13.66
CA VAL A 144 5.19 1.11 13.35
C VAL A 144 5.97 1.51 14.60
N ALA A 145 5.29 1.65 15.74
CA ALA A 145 5.94 1.97 17.02
C ALA A 145 7.00 0.91 17.39
N TRP A 146 6.69 -0.38 17.22
CA TRP A 146 7.63 -1.46 17.47
C TRP A 146 8.83 -1.43 16.51
N VAL A 147 8.59 -1.18 15.22
CA VAL A 147 9.68 -1.04 14.22
C VAL A 147 10.58 0.13 14.58
N GLN A 148 10.02 1.27 14.97
CA GLN A 148 10.80 2.43 15.38
C GLN A 148 11.67 2.10 16.60
N GLN A 149 11.09 1.53 17.65
CA GLN A 149 11.79 1.26 18.90
C GLN A 149 12.86 0.16 18.77
N TYR A 150 12.54 -0.95 18.09
CA TYR A 150 13.38 -2.16 18.11
C TYR A 150 14.20 -2.39 16.84
N ARG A 151 13.79 -1.83 15.70
CA ARG A 151 14.50 -2.02 14.42
C ARG A 151 15.30 -0.79 14.03
N LEU A 152 14.65 0.36 13.95
CA LEU A 152 15.28 1.59 13.47
C LEU A 152 16.08 2.31 14.58
N LYS A 153 15.62 2.23 15.83
CA LYS A 153 16.25 2.87 17.00
C LYS A 153 16.46 4.38 16.76
N GLN A 154 17.71 4.79 16.53
CA GLN A 154 18.11 6.19 16.31
C GLN A 154 18.23 6.55 14.82
N HIS A 155 17.83 5.65 13.92
CA HIS A 155 17.86 5.86 12.48
C HIS A 155 16.44 6.12 11.95
N THR A 156 16.33 6.78 10.81
CA THR A 156 15.10 6.78 10.03
C THR A 156 15.06 5.56 9.11
N ILE A 157 13.90 5.31 8.50
CA ILE A 157 13.81 4.28 7.47
C ILE A 157 14.77 4.56 6.31
N TRP A 158 15.11 5.82 6.02
CA TRP A 158 15.99 6.22 4.93
C TRP A 158 17.47 6.03 5.27
N SER A 159 17.88 6.40 6.48
CA SER A 159 19.26 6.30 6.93
C SER A 159 19.67 4.89 7.38
N TYR A 160 18.71 4.01 7.69
CA TYR A 160 19.00 2.68 8.21
C TYR A 160 19.74 1.80 7.17
N ASN A 161 20.92 1.30 7.55
CA ASN A 161 21.80 0.47 6.72
C ASN A 161 22.06 -0.92 7.31
N GLY A 162 21.34 -1.32 8.36
CA GLY A 162 21.53 -2.61 9.01
C GLY A 162 21.17 -3.80 8.10
N SER A 163 21.98 -4.86 8.17
CA SER A 163 21.76 -6.13 7.47
C SER A 163 21.02 -7.16 8.34
N GLU A 164 20.75 -6.82 9.59
CA GLU A 164 20.05 -7.65 10.56
C GLU A 164 18.54 -7.67 10.32
N GLY A 165 17.89 -8.74 10.78
CA GLY A 165 16.44 -8.89 10.75
C GLY A 165 15.93 -9.93 9.76
N SER A 166 14.60 -10.08 9.76
CA SER A 166 13.91 -11.11 8.99
C SER A 166 14.05 -10.90 7.48
N TRP A 167 13.85 -11.98 6.72
CA TRP A 167 13.77 -11.91 5.27
C TRP A 167 12.78 -10.84 4.79
N CYS A 168 11.63 -10.73 5.46
CA CYS A 168 10.61 -9.72 5.17
C CYS A 168 11.16 -8.30 5.34
N TRP A 169 11.87 -8.03 6.45
CA TRP A 169 12.49 -6.73 6.70
C TRP A 169 13.48 -6.34 5.60
N LYS A 170 14.35 -7.28 5.21
CA LYS A 170 15.30 -7.06 4.10
C LYS A 170 14.60 -6.74 2.78
N LYS A 171 13.43 -7.35 2.52
CA LYS A 171 12.63 -7.05 1.33
C LYS A 171 11.99 -5.66 1.39
N ILE A 172 11.49 -5.26 2.56
CA ILE A 172 10.98 -3.90 2.81
C ILE A 172 12.08 -2.87 2.55
N LEU A 173 13.28 -3.06 3.10
CA LEU A 173 14.43 -2.18 2.87
C LEU A 173 14.87 -2.12 1.39
N LYS A 174 14.74 -3.22 0.65
CA LYS A 174 14.99 -3.20 -0.80
C LYS A 174 13.93 -2.39 -1.55
N LEU A 175 12.66 -2.53 -1.17
CA LEU A 175 11.55 -1.79 -1.78
C LEU A 175 11.60 -0.29 -1.42
N ARG A 176 12.10 0.07 -0.24
CA ARG A 176 12.32 1.47 0.18
C ARG A 176 13.04 2.28 -0.89
N ASN A 177 14.06 1.72 -1.53
CA ASN A 177 14.83 2.44 -2.55
C ASN A 177 13.97 2.81 -3.78
N LEU A 178 12.94 2.01 -4.09
CA LEU A 178 11.96 2.33 -5.13
C LEU A 178 11.01 3.43 -4.64
N VAL A 179 10.47 3.28 -3.42
CA VAL A 179 9.56 4.26 -2.81
C VAL A 179 10.22 5.62 -2.67
N ARG A 180 11.50 5.66 -2.31
CA ARG A 180 12.28 6.90 -2.18
C ARG A 180 12.18 7.78 -3.42
N LYS A 181 12.17 7.21 -4.63
CA LYS A 181 12.12 7.98 -5.88
C LYS A 181 10.82 8.78 -6.07
N GLY A 182 9.74 8.41 -5.37
CA GLY A 182 8.45 9.10 -5.42
C GLY A 182 8.09 9.80 -4.13
N VAL A 183 9.06 10.06 -3.23
CA VAL A 183 8.84 10.77 -1.96
C VAL A 183 9.60 12.08 -1.98
N GLU A 184 8.90 13.15 -1.62
CA GLU A 184 9.44 14.48 -1.37
C GLU A 184 9.40 14.78 0.13
N PHE A 185 10.39 15.53 0.62
CA PHE A 185 10.47 15.92 2.01
C PHE A 185 10.00 17.36 2.15
N LYS A 186 9.04 17.58 3.06
CA LYS A 186 8.71 18.92 3.54
C LYS A 186 9.40 19.12 4.87
N VAL A 187 10.36 20.04 4.91
CA VAL A 187 11.05 20.40 6.15
C VAL A 187 10.08 21.15 7.06
N GLY A 188 9.92 20.64 8.28
CA GLY A 188 9.18 21.29 9.37
C GLY A 188 10.13 21.62 10.51
N ASP A 189 9.84 21.10 11.71
CA ASP A 189 10.67 21.29 12.92
C ASP A 189 12.02 20.55 12.90
N GLY A 190 12.26 19.67 11.92
CA GLY A 190 13.49 18.90 11.77
C GLY A 190 13.69 17.77 12.78
N ASN A 191 12.69 17.45 13.63
CA ASN A 191 12.82 16.43 14.68
C ASN A 191 12.77 14.99 14.16
N SER A 192 12.26 14.80 12.94
CA SER A 192 12.06 13.48 12.31
C SER A 192 12.99 13.21 11.13
N ILE A 193 13.89 14.15 10.81
CA ILE A 193 14.77 14.10 9.65
C ILE A 193 16.23 14.11 10.12
N LYS A 194 17.04 13.18 9.62
CA LYS A 194 18.48 13.20 9.84
C LYS A 194 19.15 14.20 8.91
N LEU A 195 19.90 15.12 9.50
CA LEU A 195 20.59 16.19 8.81
C LEU A 195 21.43 15.68 7.63
N TRP A 196 22.28 14.69 7.90
CA TRP A 196 23.29 14.23 6.95
C TRP A 196 22.84 13.05 6.10
N LEU A 197 22.07 12.15 6.69
CA LEU A 197 21.79 10.82 6.13
C LEU A 197 20.45 10.77 5.40
N ASP A 198 19.50 11.63 5.78
CA ASP A 198 18.22 11.64 5.09
C ASP A 198 18.32 12.46 3.81
N PRO A 199 17.66 11.99 2.75
CA PRO A 199 17.70 12.64 1.45
C PRO A 199 16.60 13.72 1.37
N TRP A 200 16.65 14.71 2.26
CA TRP A 200 15.65 15.78 2.34
C TRP A 200 15.88 16.93 1.35
N LEU A 201 17.06 16.97 0.71
CA LEU A 201 17.35 17.83 -0.44
C LEU A 201 17.07 17.11 -1.77
N ILE A 202 16.89 17.90 -2.84
CA ILE A 202 16.66 17.41 -4.21
C ILE A 202 17.86 16.55 -4.67
N ASP A 203 19.07 17.02 -4.41
CA ASP A 203 20.33 16.36 -4.80
C ASP A 203 20.73 15.20 -3.87
N GLY A 204 19.83 14.75 -2.99
CA GLY A 204 20.05 13.61 -2.09
C GLY A 204 20.61 14.00 -0.70
N PRO A 205 21.17 13.03 0.05
CA PRO A 205 21.69 13.27 1.39
C PRO A 205 22.90 14.21 1.39
N LEU A 206 22.97 15.11 2.37
CA LEU A 206 24.11 16.02 2.55
C LEU A 206 25.44 15.28 2.73
N ALA A 207 25.44 14.11 3.37
CA ALA A 207 26.64 13.29 3.53
C ALA A 207 27.25 12.82 2.20
N THR A 208 26.43 12.71 1.14
CA THR A 208 26.87 12.30 -0.19
C THR A 208 27.49 13.47 -0.94
N GLN A 209 26.91 14.67 -0.81
CA GLN A 209 27.40 15.90 -1.47
C GLN A 209 28.62 16.47 -0.75
N TYR A 210 28.61 16.46 0.58
CA TYR A 210 29.66 17.01 1.43
C TYR A 210 30.16 15.96 2.44
N PRO A 211 31.00 14.99 2.02
CA PRO A 211 31.49 13.92 2.89
C PRO A 211 32.26 14.41 4.13
N ARG A 212 32.87 15.59 4.06
CA ARG A 212 33.58 16.24 5.18
C ARG A 212 32.69 17.13 6.05
N GLY A 213 31.42 17.34 5.66
CA GLY A 213 30.46 18.20 6.34
C GLY A 213 30.39 17.97 7.86
N PRO A 214 30.15 16.74 8.34
CA PRO A 214 30.07 16.45 9.78
C PRO A 214 31.30 16.89 10.59
N ARG A 215 32.50 16.81 9.97
CA ARG A 215 33.75 17.20 10.61
C ARG A 215 33.92 18.73 10.64
N ILE A 216 33.55 19.40 9.56
CA ILE A 216 33.67 20.86 9.42
C ILE A 216 32.67 21.57 10.34
N THR A 217 31.43 21.11 10.37
CA THR A 217 30.38 21.72 11.17
C THR A 217 30.44 21.34 12.66
N GLY A 218 31.25 20.35 13.02
CA GLY A 218 31.25 19.74 14.36
C GLY A 218 29.96 18.98 14.70
N LEU A 219 29.06 18.74 13.73
CA LEU A 219 27.80 18.04 13.94
C LEU A 219 27.97 16.55 13.61
N PRO A 220 27.72 15.63 14.56
CA PRO A 220 27.82 14.19 14.30
C PRO A 220 27.01 13.73 13.07
N ILE A 221 27.45 12.65 12.40
CA ILE A 221 26.76 12.11 11.21
C ILE A 221 25.30 11.73 11.47
N ASN A 222 24.97 11.34 12.71
CA ASN A 222 23.62 10.96 13.12
C ASN A 222 22.80 12.14 13.67
N SER A 223 23.25 13.39 13.50
CA SER A 223 22.52 14.57 13.96
C SER A 223 21.16 14.71 13.29
N TRP A 224 20.20 15.19 14.08
CA TRP A 224 18.86 15.57 13.62
C TRP A 224 18.89 16.95 12.97
N LEU A 225 17.96 17.19 12.04
CA LEU A 225 17.87 18.44 11.29
C LEU A 225 17.48 19.64 12.18
N ASN A 226 16.76 19.39 13.28
CA ASN A 226 16.42 20.40 14.28
C ASN A 226 17.64 21.14 14.88
N MET A 227 18.85 20.57 14.81
CA MET A 227 20.07 21.19 15.30
C MET A 227 20.49 22.44 14.50
N VAL A 228 19.99 22.57 13.27
CA VAL A 228 20.32 23.69 12.36
C VAL A 228 19.09 24.53 12.00
N ILE A 229 17.97 24.32 12.68
CA ILE A 229 16.73 25.08 12.51
C ILE A 229 16.43 25.78 13.84
N ASP A 230 16.35 27.10 13.84
CA ASP A 230 15.87 27.88 14.97
C ASP A 230 14.84 28.89 14.52
N ARG A 231 13.62 28.83 15.09
CA ARG A 231 12.49 29.73 14.79
C ARG A 231 12.29 29.95 13.29
N ASP A 232 12.23 28.86 12.53
CA ASP A 232 12.08 28.83 11.06
C ASP A 232 13.23 29.45 10.25
N THR A 233 14.38 29.71 10.89
CA THR A 233 15.60 30.18 10.23
C THR A 233 16.70 29.12 10.28
N TRP A 234 17.46 29.02 9.19
CA TRP A 234 18.62 28.14 9.12
C TRP A 234 19.79 28.71 9.90
N LYS A 235 20.31 27.94 10.86
CA LYS A 235 21.49 28.28 11.65
C LYS A 235 22.62 27.30 11.38
N TRP A 236 23.24 27.48 10.22
CA TRP A 236 24.45 26.75 9.86
C TRP A 236 25.70 27.41 10.47
N PRO A 237 26.74 26.63 10.81
CA PRO A 237 28.07 27.19 11.05
C PRO A 237 28.51 28.04 9.85
N ALA A 238 29.18 29.16 10.11
CA ALA A 238 29.44 30.21 9.10
C ALA A 238 30.09 29.70 7.80
N GLU A 239 30.95 28.68 7.89
CA GLU A 239 31.65 28.08 6.74
C GLU A 239 30.73 27.24 5.83
N PHE A 240 29.57 26.81 6.31
CA PHE A 240 28.69 25.86 5.61
C PHE A 240 27.37 26.51 5.12
N HIS A 241 27.10 27.75 5.54
CA HIS A 241 25.86 28.46 5.25
C HIS A 241 25.73 28.86 3.77
N THR A 242 26.81 29.29 3.11
CA THR A 242 26.76 29.82 1.74
C THR A 242 26.44 28.77 0.68
N ASP A 243 26.91 27.54 0.86
CA ASP A 243 26.78 26.49 -0.16
C ASP A 243 25.41 25.80 -0.11
N ILE A 244 24.81 25.70 1.08
CA ILE A 244 23.55 24.98 1.30
C ILE A 244 22.31 25.84 1.07
N VAL A 245 22.38 27.15 1.36
CA VAL A 245 21.22 28.04 1.17
C VAL A 245 20.79 28.12 -0.29
N ASN A 246 21.71 27.87 -1.23
CA ASN A 246 21.36 27.78 -2.66
C ASN A 246 20.69 26.46 -3.05
N CYS A 247 20.74 25.43 -2.19
CA CYS A 247 20.20 24.09 -2.43
C CYS A 247 18.86 23.83 -1.70
N ILE A 248 18.48 24.67 -0.73
CA ILE A 248 17.24 24.59 0.05
C ILE A 248 16.18 25.48 -0.59
#